data_AF-A0A1I5NX31-F1
#
_entry.id   AF-A0A1I5NX31-F1
#
_cell.length_a   1.000
_cell.length_b   1.000
_cell.length_c   1.000
_cell.angle_alpha   90.00
_cell.angle_beta   90.00
_cell.angle_gamma   90.00
#
_symmetry.space_group_name_H-M   'P 1'
#
loop_
_entity.id
_entity.type
_entity.pdbx_description
1 polymer ?
#
loop_
_entity_poly.entity_id
_entity_poly.type
_entity_poly.pdbx_seq_one_letter_code
_entity_poly.pdbx_strand_id
1 'polypeptide(L)'
;MRSSNPPKDFHLNTSFLMWLNQQEDKQKNEEWMLDVFLFFLTKFSRHESIRLDHHDFLHQRFWKGMEDVLEYQLMSRRKKPKDIVLYQFIENVALTENWIRKENNHAVMNEQGRQFLALTRKNQWNRILAYIWPDP
;
A
#
# COMPACT_ATOMS: atom_id res chain seq x y z
N MET A 1 22.29 7.10 -4.63
CA MET A 1 20.83 6.88 -4.60
C MET A 1 20.28 7.63 -3.41
N ARG A 2 19.42 8.63 -3.61
CA ARG A 2 18.81 9.36 -2.49
C ARG A 2 17.80 8.43 -1.82
N SER A 3 17.96 8.20 -0.52
CA SER A 3 16.86 7.71 0.32
C SER A 3 15.73 8.73 0.19
N SER A 4 14.64 8.37 -0.47
CA SER A 4 13.45 9.23 -0.51
C SER A 4 12.73 9.02 0.81
N ASN A 5 13.06 9.86 1.79
CA ASN A 5 12.21 10.01 2.97
C ASN A 5 10.82 10.47 2.50
N PRO A 6 9.74 10.11 3.21
CA PRO A 6 8.41 10.62 2.91
C PRO A 6 8.45 12.15 2.81
N PRO A 7 7.56 12.77 1.99
CA PRO A 7 7.34 14.20 2.05
C PRO A 7 7.11 14.65 3.50
N LYS A 8 7.60 15.85 3.86
CA LYS A 8 7.52 16.37 5.24
C LYS A 8 6.08 16.50 5.75
N ASP A 9 5.12 16.57 4.84
CA ASP A 9 3.68 16.66 5.07
C ASP A 9 2.95 15.31 4.97
N PHE A 10 3.68 14.20 4.80
CA PHE A 10 3.07 12.87 4.91
C PHE A 10 2.68 12.61 6.37
N HIS A 11 1.39 12.57 6.62
CA HIS A 11 0.84 12.29 7.94
C HIS A 11 0.45 10.82 8.05
N LEU A 12 1.24 10.06 8.81
CA LEU A 12 0.87 8.71 9.20
C LEU A 12 -0.32 8.77 10.18
N ASN A 13 -1.44 8.15 9.82
CA ASN A 13 -2.61 8.14 10.68
C ASN A 13 -2.35 7.32 11.96
N THR A 14 -2.59 7.91 13.14
CA THR A 14 -2.45 7.21 14.44
C THR A 14 -3.24 5.90 14.49
N SER A 15 -4.38 5.81 13.82
CA SER A 15 -5.16 4.56 13.72
C SER A 15 -4.41 3.43 13.00
N PHE A 16 -3.52 3.77 12.06
CA PHE A 16 -2.66 2.79 11.39
C PHE A 16 -1.57 2.28 12.34
N LEU A 17 -0.92 3.16 13.11
CA LEU A 17 0.06 2.75 14.13
C LEU A 17 -0.57 1.86 15.21
N MET A 18 -1.77 2.22 15.68
CA MET A 18 -2.52 1.37 16.63
C MET A 18 -2.85 0.01 16.03
N TRP A 19 -3.23 -0.03 14.75
CA TRP A 19 -3.52 -1.28 14.06
C TRP A 19 -2.26 -2.12 13.84
N LEU A 20 -1.11 -1.49 13.57
CA LEU A 20 0.19 -2.16 13.44
C LEU A 20 0.60 -2.87 14.73
N ASN A 21 0.48 -2.19 15.88
CA ASN A 21 0.78 -2.78 17.18
C ASN A 21 -0.10 -4.01 17.48
N GLN A 22 -1.32 -4.06 16.93
CA GLN A 22 -2.21 -5.24 17.07
C GLN A 22 -1.80 -6.43 16.19
N GLN A 23 -0.83 -6.26 15.28
CA GLN A 23 -0.30 -7.32 14.42
C GLN A 23 1.02 -7.91 14.95
N GLU A 24 1.67 -7.28 15.94
CA GLU A 24 3.01 -7.65 16.43
C GLU A 24 3.09 -9.12 16.86
N ASP A 25 2.07 -9.64 17.55
CA ASP A 25 2.01 -11.05 17.96
C ASP A 25 1.56 -12.02 16.85
N LYS A 26 1.07 -11.50 15.72
CA LYS A 26 0.41 -12.31 14.67
C LYS A 26 1.32 -12.59 13.48
N GLN A 27 2.32 -11.74 13.26
CA GLN A 27 3.18 -11.82 12.09
C GLN A 27 4.54 -12.41 12.45
N LYS A 28 4.87 -13.57 11.88
CA LYS A 28 6.16 -14.24 12.08
C LYS A 28 7.27 -13.70 11.19
N ASN A 29 6.92 -12.88 10.20
CA ASN A 29 7.83 -12.30 9.22
C ASN A 29 7.93 -10.80 9.46
N GLU A 30 9.11 -10.30 9.77
CA GLU A 30 9.37 -8.87 10.01
C GLU A 30 9.09 -8.01 8.77
N GLU A 31 9.20 -8.59 7.57
CA GLU A 31 8.99 -7.90 6.29
C GLU A 31 7.60 -8.14 5.67
N TRP A 32 6.63 -8.65 6.45
CA TRP A 32 5.30 -8.99 5.93
C TRP A 32 4.64 -7.82 5.18
N MET A 33 4.87 -6.59 5.63
CA MET A 33 4.32 -5.41 4.99
C MET A 33 4.95 -5.15 3.61
N LEU A 34 6.25 -5.45 3.44
CA LEU A 34 6.86 -5.40 2.11
C LEU A 34 6.14 -6.36 1.16
N ASP A 35 5.84 -7.59 1.62
CA ASP A 35 5.16 -8.57 0.79
C ASP A 35 3.77 -8.10 0.36
N VAL A 36 3.06 -7.36 1.23
CA VAL A 36 1.80 -6.69 0.88
C VAL A 36 1.98 -5.65 -0.23
N PHE A 37 2.99 -4.77 -0.13
CA PHE A 37 3.29 -3.77 -1.16
C PHE A 37 3.75 -4.39 -2.49
N LEU A 38 4.59 -5.43 -2.42
CA LEU A 38 5.05 -6.15 -3.61
C LEU A 38 3.89 -6.83 -4.31
N PHE A 39 2.98 -7.47 -3.57
CA PHE A 39 1.80 -8.09 -4.16
C PHE A 39 0.87 -7.04 -4.77
N PHE A 40 0.66 -5.91 -4.08
CA PHE A 40 -0.11 -4.77 -4.58
C PHE A 40 0.42 -4.28 -5.94
N LEU A 41 1.72 -3.95 -6.02
CA LEU A 41 2.32 -3.43 -7.24
C LEU A 41 2.45 -4.49 -8.34
N THR A 42 2.70 -5.75 -7.98
CA THR A 42 2.71 -6.87 -8.95
C THR A 42 1.33 -7.09 -9.55
N LYS A 43 0.27 -6.93 -8.76
CA LYS A 43 -1.10 -7.00 -9.25
C LYS A 43 -1.39 -5.84 -10.21
N PHE A 44 -0.96 -4.63 -9.86
CA PHE A 44 -0.99 -3.48 -10.77
C PHE A 44 -0.17 -3.69 -12.05
N SER A 45 0.98 -4.36 -12.01
CA SER A 45 1.78 -4.59 -13.22
C SER A 45 1.14 -5.59 -14.19
N ARG A 46 0.30 -6.50 -13.66
CA ARG A 46 -0.45 -7.48 -14.44
C ARG A 46 -1.78 -6.95 -14.99
N HIS A 47 -2.30 -5.87 -14.40
CA HIS A 47 -3.57 -5.28 -14.80
C HIS A 47 -3.33 -3.87 -15.33
N GLU A 48 -3.62 -3.62 -16.61
CA GLU A 48 -3.37 -2.32 -17.25
C GLU A 48 -4.01 -1.14 -16.49
N SER A 49 -5.17 -1.36 -15.88
CA SER A 49 -5.83 -0.37 -15.03
C SER A 49 -6.71 -1.03 -13.95
N ILE A 50 -6.82 -0.37 -12.80
CA ILE A 50 -7.67 -0.78 -11.68
C ILE A 50 -8.75 0.27 -11.48
N ARG A 51 -10.02 -0.13 -11.54
CA ARG A 51 -11.15 0.79 -11.36
C ARG A 51 -11.16 1.42 -9.96
N LEU A 52 -11.57 2.68 -9.88
CA LEU A 52 -11.85 3.41 -8.64
C LEU A 52 -13.33 3.27 -8.21
N ASP A 53 -13.58 3.40 -6.92
CA ASP A 53 -14.92 3.54 -6.37
C ASP A 53 -15.38 5.02 -6.34
N HIS A 54 -16.57 5.26 -5.81
CA HIS A 54 -17.18 6.61 -5.76
C HIS A 54 -16.51 7.56 -4.77
N HIS A 55 -15.57 7.07 -3.95
CA HIS A 55 -14.75 7.87 -3.04
C HIS A 55 -13.32 8.03 -3.56
N ASP A 56 -13.08 7.73 -4.84
CA ASP A 56 -11.76 7.76 -5.46
C ASP A 56 -10.78 6.71 -4.89
N PHE A 57 -11.23 5.69 -4.16
CA PHE A 57 -10.38 4.59 -3.67
C PHE A 57 -10.33 3.45 -4.68
N LEU A 58 -9.31 2.59 -4.60
CA LEU A 58 -9.31 1.37 -5.40
C LEU A 58 -10.54 0.51 -5.08
N HIS A 59 -11.22 0.06 -6.15
CA HIS A 59 -12.51 -0.61 -6.03
C HIS A 59 -12.41 -1.89 -5.18
N GLN A 60 -13.46 -2.20 -4.40
CA GLN A 60 -13.51 -3.35 -3.48
C GLN A 60 -13.08 -4.69 -4.09
N ARG A 61 -13.30 -4.91 -5.40
CA ARG A 61 -12.91 -6.14 -6.10
C ARG A 61 -11.39 -6.32 -6.13
N PHE A 62 -10.64 -5.23 -6.28
CA PHE A 62 -9.18 -5.26 -6.24
C PHE A 62 -8.70 -5.74 -4.86
N TRP A 63 -9.22 -5.11 -3.80
CA TRP A 63 -8.87 -5.44 -2.42
C TRP A 63 -9.32 -6.84 -1.99
N LYS A 64 -10.47 -7.34 -2.48
CA LYS A 64 -10.88 -8.73 -2.19
C LYS A 64 -9.85 -9.74 -2.70
N GLY A 65 -9.38 -9.56 -3.93
CA GLY A 65 -8.30 -10.41 -4.42
C GLY A 65 -6.93 -10.12 -3.81
N MET A 66 -6.78 -9.10 -2.96
CA MET A 66 -5.59 -8.94 -2.09
C MET A 66 -5.81 -9.75 -0.82
N GLU A 67 -6.98 -9.61 -0.19
CA GLU A 67 -7.41 -10.35 1.00
C GLU A 67 -7.31 -11.87 0.82
N ASP A 68 -7.78 -12.39 -0.32
CA ASP A 68 -7.76 -13.82 -0.61
C ASP A 68 -6.34 -14.41 -0.63
N VAL A 69 -5.35 -13.63 -1.09
CA VAL A 69 -3.95 -14.08 -1.19
C VAL A 69 -3.17 -13.86 0.10
N LEU A 70 -3.49 -12.79 0.83
CA LEU A 70 -2.84 -12.42 2.08
C LEU A 70 -3.54 -13.03 3.31
N GLU A 71 -4.56 -13.86 3.09
CA GLU A 71 -5.39 -14.49 4.12
C GLU A 71 -6.00 -13.47 5.11
N TYR A 72 -6.38 -12.31 4.59
CA TYR A 72 -7.02 -11.24 5.36
C TYR A 72 -8.55 -11.28 5.23
N GLN A 73 -9.24 -10.79 6.26
CA GLN A 73 -10.70 -10.60 6.26
C GLN A 73 -11.04 -9.23 6.87
N LEU A 74 -10.51 -8.16 6.28
CA LEU A 74 -10.65 -6.80 6.82
C LEU A 74 -11.95 -6.13 6.37
N MET A 75 -12.36 -6.36 5.12
CA MET A 75 -13.63 -5.89 4.58
C MET A 75 -14.81 -6.71 5.05
N SER A 76 -15.97 -6.06 5.13
CA SER A 76 -17.24 -6.72 5.44
C SER A 76 -18.38 -6.05 4.67
N ARG A 77 -19.63 -6.49 4.89
CA ARG A 77 -20.80 -5.80 4.31
C ARG A 77 -20.82 -4.31 4.68
N ARG A 78 -20.35 -3.96 5.88
CA ARG A 78 -20.37 -2.59 6.42
C ARG A 78 -19.05 -1.84 6.25
N LYS A 79 -17.90 -2.54 6.20
CA LYS A 79 -16.58 -1.92 6.03
C LYS A 79 -16.15 -1.93 4.56
N LYS A 80 -15.98 -0.75 3.98
CA LYS A 80 -15.52 -0.51 2.60
C LYS A 80 -14.00 -0.26 2.58
N PRO A 81 -13.35 -0.28 1.40
CA PRO A 81 -11.90 -0.06 1.31
C PRO A 81 -11.43 1.21 2.03
N LYS A 82 -12.16 2.31 1.85
CA LYS A 82 -11.90 3.58 2.53
C LYS A 82 -11.95 3.53 4.05
N ASP A 83 -12.49 2.47 4.66
CA ASP A 83 -12.61 2.32 6.12
C ASP A 83 -11.48 1.43 6.70
N ILE A 84 -10.62 0.87 5.84
CA ILE A 84 -9.54 -0.04 6.24
C ILE A 84 -8.21 0.71 6.24
N VAL A 85 -7.64 0.91 7.43
CA VAL A 85 -6.40 1.70 7.62
C VAL A 85 -5.21 1.16 6.83
N LEU A 86 -5.08 -0.16 6.68
CA LEU A 86 -4.04 -0.76 5.84
C LEU A 86 -4.17 -0.35 4.38
N TYR A 87 -5.40 -0.29 3.85
CA TYR A 87 -5.64 0.03 2.44
C TYR A 87 -5.42 1.51 2.17
N GLN A 88 -5.89 2.35 3.08
CA GLN A 88 -5.56 3.78 3.06
C GLN A 88 -4.05 3.98 3.07
N PHE A 89 -3.32 3.30 3.96
CA PHE A 89 -1.87 3.43 4.06
C PHE A 89 -1.16 3.03 2.75
N ILE A 90 -1.45 1.84 2.23
CA ILE A 90 -0.84 1.35 0.99
C ILE A 90 -1.11 2.30 -0.18
N GLU A 91 -2.38 2.70 -0.35
CA GLU A 91 -2.79 3.57 -1.45
C GLU A 91 -2.15 4.95 -1.33
N ASN A 92 -2.09 5.53 -0.12
CA ASN A 92 -1.45 6.81 0.13
C ASN A 92 0.05 6.75 -0.18
N VAL A 93 0.78 5.75 0.32
CA VAL A 93 2.21 5.59 0.02
C VAL A 93 2.43 5.43 -1.49
N ALA A 94 1.62 4.59 -2.15
CA ALA A 94 1.72 4.37 -3.59
C ALA A 94 1.40 5.62 -4.42
N LEU A 95 0.53 6.51 -3.95
CA LEU A 95 0.28 7.81 -4.59
C LEU A 95 1.42 8.80 -4.31
N THR A 96 1.88 8.88 -3.06
CA THR A 96 2.94 9.78 -2.62
C THR A 96 4.26 9.51 -3.33
N GLU A 97 4.65 8.23 -3.45
CA GLU A 97 5.84 7.82 -4.19
C GLU A 97 5.67 7.91 -5.71
N ASN A 98 4.48 8.29 -6.17
CA ASN A 98 4.05 8.15 -7.55
C ASN A 98 4.34 6.73 -8.04
N TRP A 99 3.91 5.66 -7.40
CA TRP A 99 3.95 4.32 -8.01
C TRP A 99 2.71 4.05 -8.86
N ILE A 100 1.61 4.67 -8.47
CA ILE A 100 0.36 4.69 -9.21
C ILE A 100 -0.09 6.14 -9.42
N ARG A 101 -0.93 6.35 -10.43
CA ARG A 101 -1.68 7.59 -10.63
C ARG A 101 -3.15 7.28 -10.84
N LYS A 102 -4.02 8.20 -10.46
CA LYS A 102 -5.46 8.11 -10.69
C LYS A 102 -5.86 9.01 -11.86
N GLU A 103 -6.56 8.44 -12.83
CA GLU A 103 -7.08 9.14 -14.01
C GLU A 103 -8.35 8.46 -14.52
N ASN A 104 -9.35 9.24 -14.94
CA ASN A 104 -10.57 8.74 -15.60
C ASN A 104 -11.25 7.56 -14.86
N ASN A 105 -11.45 7.69 -13.54
CA ASN A 105 -12.01 6.63 -12.66
C ASN A 105 -11.21 5.32 -12.60
N HIS A 106 -9.93 5.36 -12.95
CA HIS A 106 -9.01 4.23 -12.87
C HIS A 106 -7.70 4.66 -12.20
N ALA A 107 -7.01 3.72 -11.57
CA ALA A 107 -5.62 3.83 -11.19
C ALA A 107 -4.77 3.01 -12.16
N VAL A 108 -3.61 3.54 -12.52
CA VAL A 108 -2.63 2.86 -13.37
C VAL A 108 -1.26 2.94 -12.74
N MET A 109 -0.45 1.91 -12.94
CA MET A 109 0.95 1.92 -12.50
C MET A 109 1.79 2.75 -13.46
N ASN A 110 2.70 3.54 -12.91
CA ASN A 110 3.65 4.32 -13.70
C ASN A 110 5.07 3.72 -13.65
N GLU A 111 6.02 4.46 -14.19
CA GLU A 111 7.40 4.00 -14.31
C GLU A 111 8.12 3.90 -12.95
N GLN A 112 7.85 4.82 -12.02
CA GLN A 112 8.43 4.80 -10.69
C GLN A 112 7.96 3.56 -9.89
N GLY A 113 6.72 3.11 -10.09
CA GLY A 113 6.24 1.83 -9.55
C GLY A 113 7.03 0.64 -10.09
N ARG A 114 7.35 0.62 -11.39
CA ARG A 114 8.21 -0.41 -12.00
C ARG A 114 9.64 -0.35 -11.46
N GLN A 115 10.18 0.85 -11.32
CA GLN A 115 11.51 1.06 -10.75
C GLN A 115 11.58 0.55 -9.32
N PHE A 116 10.56 0.79 -8.50
CA PHE A 116 10.48 0.23 -7.15
C PHE A 116 10.49 -1.30 -7.17
N LEU A 117 9.71 -1.93 -8.04
CA LEU A 117 9.71 -3.40 -8.19
C LEU A 117 11.08 -3.96 -8.63
N ALA A 118 11.89 -3.17 -9.34
CA ALA A 118 13.23 -3.54 -9.77
C ALA A 118 14.33 -3.30 -8.71
N LEU A 119 14.01 -2.61 -7.60
CA LEU A 119 14.96 -2.44 -6.50
C LEU A 119 15.28 -3.76 -5.81
N THR A 120 16.43 -3.82 -5.15
CA THR A 120 16.74 -4.93 -4.24
C THR A 120 15.72 -4.95 -3.10
N ARG A 121 15.43 -6.14 -2.58
CA ARG A 121 14.48 -6.33 -1.46
C ARG A 121 14.79 -5.42 -0.27
N LYS A 122 16.07 -5.30 0.11
CA LYS A 122 16.54 -4.37 1.16
C LYS A 122 16.15 -2.92 0.88
N ASN A 123 16.33 -2.45 -0.35
CA ASN A 123 16.00 -1.07 -0.72
C ASN A 123 14.49 -0.85 -0.80
N GLN A 124 13.72 -1.87 -1.19
CA GLN A 124 12.26 -1.82 -1.14
C GLN A 124 11.79 -1.72 0.32
N TRP A 125 12.35 -2.54 1.20
CA TRP A 125 11.99 -2.55 2.61
C TRP A 125 12.29 -1.23 3.30
N ASN A 126 13.52 -0.72 3.13
CA ASN A 126 13.93 0.56 3.69
C ASN A 126 13.01 1.72 3.26
N ARG A 127 12.52 1.70 2.01
CA ARG A 127 11.55 2.70 1.55
C ARG A 127 10.23 2.60 2.29
N ILE A 128 9.68 1.40 2.48
CA ILE A 128 8.43 1.21 3.23
C ILE A 128 8.61 1.61 4.69
N LEU A 129 9.71 1.21 5.32
CA LEU A 129 10.00 1.54 6.72
C LEU A 129 10.06 3.03 6.99
N ALA A 130 10.58 3.84 6.06
CA ALA A 130 10.66 5.28 6.20
C ALA A 130 9.27 5.95 6.38
N TYR A 131 8.19 5.32 5.93
CA TYR A 131 6.82 5.79 6.14
C TYR A 131 6.21 5.40 7.49
N ILE A 132 6.81 4.44 8.19
CA ILE A 132 6.31 3.94 9.48
C ILE A 132 7.15 4.51 10.64
N TRP A 133 8.47 4.50 10.47
CA TRP A 133 9.46 5.06 11.39
C TRP A 133 10.34 6.07 10.64
N PRO A 134 9.85 7.29 10.40
CA PRO A 134 10.68 8.34 9.81
C PRO A 134 11.83 8.68 10.76
N ASP A 135 13.03 8.89 10.21
CA ASP A 135 14.14 9.45 10.97
C ASP A 135 13.72 10.81 11.59
N PRO A 136 14.05 11.07 12.86
CA PRO A 136 13.66 12.30 13.57
C PRO A 136 14.23 13.58 12.95
#